data_AF-A0A3C0XYI2-F1
#
_entry.id   AF-A0A3C0XYI2-F1
#
_cell.length_a   1.000
_cell.length_b   1.000
_cell.length_c   1.000
_cell.angle_alpha   90.00
_cell.angle_beta   90.00
_cell.angle_gamma   90.00
#
_symmetry.space_group_name_H-M   'P 1'
#
loop_
_entity.id
_entity.type
_entity.pdbx_description
1 polymer ?
#
loop_
_entity_poly.entity_id
_entity_poly.type
_entity_poly.pdbx_seq_one_letter_code
_entity_poly.pdbx_strand_id
1 'polypeptide(L)'
;KVFAYFGPAWLINFCMAADTEGSVANAGRWGLCVGPQSFYWGGTWICGAVGTDNPSLVKDIMLTMTTDKAVLKEIVEKDSDCVNSPSLLKELASDTTFGSKILGGQNPYQQLADGAEKVDMSKISDYDQGCNESFQAAMKDYFEGKVDYDKAVANFQTAVKEKYPELSF
;
A
#
# COMPACT_ATOMS: atom_id res chain seq x y z
N LYS A 1 -19.90 -13.33 8.43
CA LYS A 1 -18.66 -13.90 7.84
C LYS A 1 -18.04 -12.84 6.95
N VAL A 2 -16.73 -12.62 7.02
CA VAL A 2 -16.02 -11.67 6.14
C VAL A 2 -15.75 -12.37 4.81
N PHE A 3 -16.07 -11.71 3.69
CA PHE A 3 -15.88 -12.26 2.34
C PHE A 3 -14.49 -11.95 1.78
N ALA A 4 -14.02 -10.71 1.92
CA ALA A 4 -12.75 -10.23 1.41
C ALA A 4 -12.19 -9.11 2.29
N TYR A 5 -10.90 -8.82 2.12
CA TYR A 5 -10.22 -7.66 2.68
C TYR A 5 -9.71 -6.79 1.53
N PHE A 6 -9.82 -5.47 1.69
CA PHE A 6 -9.15 -4.52 0.81
C PHE A 6 -7.84 -4.09 1.46
N GLY A 7 -6.74 -4.16 0.72
CA GLY A 7 -5.44 -3.80 1.26
C GLY A 7 -4.38 -3.58 0.19
N PRO A 8 -3.28 -2.92 0.59
CA PRO A 8 -2.10 -2.72 -0.25
C PRO A 8 -1.37 -4.05 -0.47
N ALA A 9 -0.46 -4.09 -1.45
CA ALA A 9 0.26 -5.31 -1.83
C ALA A 9 0.92 -6.03 -0.64
N TRP A 10 1.54 -5.27 0.26
CA TRP A 10 2.24 -5.79 1.44
C TRP A 10 1.31 -6.53 2.42
N LEU A 11 0.00 -6.30 2.38
CA LEU A 11 -0.98 -7.02 3.21
C LEU A 11 -0.87 -8.54 3.01
N ILE A 12 -0.62 -8.97 1.77
CA ILE A 12 -0.50 -10.39 1.41
C ILE A 12 0.60 -11.04 2.24
N ASN A 13 1.76 -10.40 2.32
CA ASN A 13 2.94 -10.96 2.96
C ASN A 13 2.90 -10.81 4.50
N PHE A 14 2.38 -9.70 5.03
CA PHE A 14 2.55 -9.37 6.45
C PHE A 14 1.30 -9.56 7.33
N CYS A 15 0.09 -9.51 6.77
CA CYS A 15 -1.13 -9.41 7.57
C CYS A 15 -2.10 -10.58 7.38
N MET A 16 -1.80 -11.51 6.48
CA MET A 16 -2.67 -12.66 6.21
C MET A 16 -2.40 -13.88 7.11
N ALA A 17 -1.43 -13.79 8.03
CA ALA A 17 -1.02 -14.87 8.93
C ALA A 17 -0.47 -16.11 8.21
N ALA A 18 0.33 -15.91 7.15
CA ALA A 18 0.93 -16.98 6.36
C ALA A 18 1.80 -17.95 7.18
N ASP A 19 2.45 -17.44 8.23
CA ASP A 19 3.33 -18.22 9.12
C ASP A 19 2.58 -18.90 10.27
N THR A 20 1.25 -18.73 10.36
CA THR A 20 0.43 -19.38 11.39
C THR A 20 -0.14 -20.68 10.84
N GLU A 21 0.30 -21.81 11.39
CA GLU A 21 -0.20 -23.14 11.01
C GLU A 21 -1.74 -23.20 11.12
N GLY A 22 -2.39 -23.74 10.07
CA GLY A 22 -3.84 -23.86 10.01
C GLY A 22 -4.58 -22.57 9.60
N SER A 23 -3.88 -21.45 9.39
CA SER A 23 -4.51 -20.25 8.83
C SER A 23 -4.91 -20.43 7.36
N VAL A 24 -5.86 -19.61 6.89
CA VAL A 24 -6.29 -19.61 5.48
C VAL A 24 -5.12 -19.29 4.52
N ALA A 25 -4.22 -18.39 4.94
CA ALA A 25 -3.05 -18.02 4.15
C ALA A 25 -1.98 -19.10 4.14
N ASN A 26 -1.73 -19.73 5.29
CA ASN A 26 -0.80 -20.85 5.39
C ASN A 26 -1.25 -22.02 4.50
N ALA A 27 -2.56 -22.25 4.41
CA ALA A 27 -3.15 -23.25 3.52
C ALA A 27 -3.24 -22.83 2.04
N GLY A 28 -2.79 -21.61 1.68
CA GLY A 28 -2.83 -21.10 0.30
C GLY A 28 -4.24 -20.92 -0.25
N ARG A 29 -5.20 -20.54 0.60
CA ARG A 29 -6.64 -20.47 0.24
C ARG A 29 -7.14 -19.05 -0.01
N TRP A 30 -6.25 -18.08 -0.15
CA TRP A 30 -6.60 -16.74 -0.62
C TRP A 30 -6.55 -16.65 -2.14
N GLY A 31 -7.20 -15.63 -2.67
CA GLY A 31 -7.05 -15.18 -4.04
C GLY A 31 -7.00 -13.66 -4.07
N LEU A 32 -6.39 -13.11 -5.10
CA LEU A 32 -6.27 -11.68 -5.32
C LEU A 32 -7.09 -11.27 -6.55
N CYS A 33 -7.85 -10.19 -6.41
CA CYS A 33 -8.46 -9.48 -7.53
C CYS A 33 -8.23 -7.97 -7.38
N VAL A 34 -8.32 -7.25 -8.50
CA VAL A 34 -8.26 -5.80 -8.48
C VAL A 34 -9.48 -5.26 -7.73
N GLY A 35 -9.24 -4.38 -6.75
CA GLY A 35 -10.30 -3.75 -5.97
C GLY A 35 -11.19 -2.82 -6.81
N PRO A 36 -12.37 -2.44 -6.29
CA PRO A 36 -13.29 -1.56 -7.00
C PRO A 36 -12.73 -0.14 -7.22
N GLN A 37 -11.78 0.27 -6.38
CA GLN A 37 -11.06 1.53 -6.49
C GLN A 37 -9.58 1.27 -6.22
N SER A 38 -8.72 1.82 -7.08
CA SER A 38 -7.28 1.78 -6.89
C SER A 38 -6.85 2.83 -5.89
N PHE A 39 -5.93 2.46 -5.01
CA PHE A 39 -5.40 3.32 -3.96
C PHE A 39 -3.95 2.91 -3.66
N TYR A 40 -3.25 3.74 -2.91
CA TYR A 40 -1.96 3.39 -2.33
C TYR A 40 -2.03 3.53 -0.81
N TRP A 41 -1.29 2.68 -0.10
CA TRP A 41 -1.12 2.80 1.34
C TRP A 41 0.26 2.27 1.73
N GLY A 42 1.07 3.16 2.30
CA GLY A 42 2.47 2.89 2.57
C GLY A 42 3.32 3.19 1.34
N GLY A 43 4.24 2.29 1.03
CA GLY A 43 5.33 2.53 0.09
C GLY A 43 6.54 3.06 0.84
N THR A 44 7.63 2.30 0.80
CA THR A 44 8.89 2.68 1.45
C THR A 44 9.67 3.60 0.54
N TRP A 45 10.17 4.70 1.08
CA TRP A 45 11.02 5.67 0.39
C TRP A 45 12.34 5.81 1.13
N ILE A 46 13.38 6.22 0.40
CA ILE A 46 14.70 6.53 0.95
C ILE A 46 14.90 8.03 0.88
N CYS A 47 15.40 8.62 1.96
CA CYS A 47 15.69 10.05 2.05
C CYS A 47 17.18 10.29 2.25
N GLY A 48 17.74 11.23 1.48
CA GLY A 48 19.06 11.78 1.78
C GLY A 48 18.97 12.83 2.87
N ALA A 49 19.74 12.66 3.95
CA ALA A 49 19.79 13.65 5.04
C ALA A 49 20.48 14.94 4.58
N VAL A 50 19.90 16.08 4.95
CA VAL A 50 20.53 17.40 4.77
C VAL A 50 21.82 17.44 5.58
N GLY A 51 22.92 17.87 4.94
CA GLY A 51 24.23 17.96 5.59
C GLY A 51 25.05 16.67 5.55
N THR A 52 24.68 15.67 4.74
CA THR A 52 25.53 14.51 4.48
C THR A 52 26.92 14.93 3.99
N ASP A 53 27.95 14.23 4.47
CA ASP A 53 29.35 14.40 4.07
C ASP A 53 29.65 13.80 2.69
N ASN A 54 28.73 12.99 2.13
CA ASN A 54 28.90 12.35 0.83
C ASN A 54 27.59 12.30 0.01
N PRO A 55 27.15 13.46 -0.53
CA PRO A 55 25.90 13.53 -1.29
C PRO A 55 25.88 12.67 -2.56
N SER A 56 27.05 12.45 -3.18
CA SER A 56 27.17 11.59 -4.36
C SER A 56 26.87 10.14 -4.03
N LEU A 57 27.50 9.58 -2.99
CA LEU A 57 27.24 8.19 -2.58
C LEU A 57 25.80 7.99 -2.11
N VAL A 58 25.24 8.95 -1.35
CA VAL A 58 23.84 8.90 -0.91
C VAL A 58 22.90 8.85 -2.12
N LYS A 59 23.13 9.70 -3.12
CA LYS A 59 22.37 9.68 -4.37
C LYS A 59 22.50 8.33 -5.09
N ASP A 60 23.70 7.78 -5.17
CA ASP A 60 23.94 6.51 -5.86
C ASP A 60 23.20 5.35 -5.17
N ILE A 61 23.21 5.29 -3.83
CA ILE A 61 22.44 4.31 -3.06
C ILE A 61 20.94 4.48 -3.32
N MET A 62 20.43 5.72 -3.22
CA MET A 62 19.01 6.00 -3.46
C MET A 62 18.57 5.55 -4.85
N LEU A 63 19.30 5.91 -5.89
CA LEU A 63 18.97 5.53 -7.27
C LEU A 63 19.07 4.02 -7.47
N THR A 64 20.12 3.38 -6.95
CA THR A 64 20.29 1.93 -7.07
C THR A 64 19.11 1.19 -6.42
N MET A 65 18.78 1.52 -5.17
CA MET A 65 17.74 0.81 -4.41
C MET A 65 16.31 1.09 -4.91
N THR A 66 16.09 2.18 -5.65
CA THR A 66 14.73 2.61 -6.05
C THR A 66 14.45 2.60 -7.55
N THR A 67 15.50 2.52 -8.39
CA THR A 67 15.35 2.64 -9.85
C THR A 67 16.11 1.58 -10.64
N ASP A 68 17.14 0.95 -10.08
CA ASP A 68 17.85 -0.12 -10.79
C ASP A 68 16.98 -1.36 -10.90
N LYS A 69 16.62 -1.73 -12.13
CA LYS A 69 15.70 -2.82 -12.40
C LYS A 69 16.21 -4.19 -11.93
N ALA A 70 17.52 -4.43 -11.94
CA ALA A 70 18.07 -5.69 -11.46
C ALA A 70 17.93 -5.80 -9.94
N VAL A 71 18.25 -4.72 -9.22
CA VAL A 71 18.07 -4.65 -7.76
C VAL A 71 16.59 -4.76 -7.38
N LEU A 72 15.71 -4.07 -8.10
CA LEU A 72 14.27 -4.20 -7.88
C LEU A 72 13.77 -5.63 -8.13
N LYS A 73 14.33 -6.34 -9.13
CA LYS A 73 14.00 -7.74 -9.38
C LYS A 73 14.46 -8.65 -8.24
N GLU A 74 15.65 -8.42 -7.67
CA GLU A 74 16.12 -9.17 -6.49
C GLU A 74 15.18 -8.98 -5.29
N ILE A 75 14.65 -7.77 -5.07
CA ILE A 75 13.65 -7.50 -4.02
C ILE A 75 12.37 -8.31 -4.25
N VAL A 76 11.87 -8.33 -5.49
CA VAL A 76 10.68 -9.12 -5.87
C VAL A 76 10.92 -10.62 -5.62
N GLU A 77 12.05 -11.16 -6.09
CA GLU A 77 12.36 -12.59 -5.96
C GLU A 77 12.51 -13.03 -4.51
N LYS A 78 13.05 -12.16 -3.66
CA LYS A 78 13.27 -12.45 -2.25
C LYS A 78 11.99 -12.30 -1.41
N ASP A 79 11.30 -11.18 -1.58
CA ASP A 79 10.29 -10.72 -0.63
C ASP A 79 8.87 -10.69 -1.23
N SER A 80 8.72 -11.07 -2.51
CA SER A 80 7.45 -11.00 -3.25
C SER A 80 6.79 -9.62 -3.17
N ASP A 81 7.61 -8.57 -3.21
CA ASP A 81 7.16 -7.19 -3.02
C ASP A 81 6.62 -6.57 -4.33
N CYS A 82 5.87 -5.47 -4.19
CA CYS A 82 5.38 -4.67 -5.32
C CYS A 82 6.30 -3.46 -5.55
N VAL A 83 7.29 -3.63 -6.43
CA VAL A 83 8.32 -2.62 -6.68
C VAL A 83 7.88 -1.47 -7.58
N ASN A 84 8.54 -0.32 -7.44
CA ASN A 84 8.30 0.90 -8.21
C ASN A 84 8.89 0.82 -9.65
N SER A 85 8.51 -0.18 -10.43
CA SER A 85 8.93 -0.33 -11.82
C SER A 85 7.81 -0.92 -12.67
N PRO A 86 7.04 -0.07 -13.39
CA PRO A 86 5.95 -0.53 -14.25
C PRO A 86 6.39 -1.53 -15.33
N SER A 87 7.61 -1.38 -15.87
CA SER A 87 8.14 -2.31 -16.87
C SER A 87 8.46 -3.68 -16.26
N LEU A 88 9.06 -3.71 -15.07
CA LEU A 88 9.33 -4.96 -14.36
C LEU A 88 8.02 -5.64 -13.93
N LEU A 89 7.05 -4.90 -13.39
CA LEU A 89 5.75 -5.48 -13.02
C LEU A 89 5.02 -6.13 -14.21
N LYS A 90 5.11 -5.53 -15.41
CA LYS A 90 4.56 -6.11 -16.66
C LYS A 90 5.28 -7.40 -17.08
N GLU A 91 6.60 -7.46 -16.92
CA GLU A 91 7.37 -8.67 -17.19
C GLU A 91 6.99 -9.79 -16.21
N LEU A 92 6.92 -9.48 -14.91
CA LEU A 92 6.55 -10.41 -13.86
C LEU A 92 5.11 -10.92 -14.01
N ALA A 93 4.18 -10.08 -14.46
CA ALA A 93 2.80 -10.47 -14.75
C ALA A 93 2.71 -11.57 -15.82
N SER A 94 3.68 -11.62 -16.74
CA SER A 94 3.75 -12.64 -17.80
C SER A 94 4.54 -13.89 -17.39
N ASP A 95 5.23 -13.85 -16.26
CA ASP A 95 6.10 -14.94 -15.79
C ASP A 95 5.33 -15.92 -14.91
N THR A 96 5.09 -17.13 -15.44
CA THR A 96 4.35 -18.18 -14.73
C THR A 96 5.07 -18.74 -13.50
N THR A 97 6.33 -18.39 -13.27
CA THR A 97 7.12 -18.88 -12.12
C THR A 97 6.87 -18.09 -10.83
N PHE A 98 6.28 -16.90 -10.90
CA PHE A 98 6.03 -16.00 -9.76
C PHE A 98 4.69 -16.29 -9.03
N GLY A 99 4.32 -17.56 -8.88
CA GLY A 99 3.12 -17.96 -8.15
C GLY A 99 3.25 -17.73 -6.64
N SER A 100 2.27 -17.03 -6.03
CA SER A 100 2.23 -16.82 -4.58
C SER A 100 1.64 -18.02 -3.86
N LYS A 101 2.35 -18.57 -2.87
CA LYS A 101 1.85 -19.66 -2.01
C LYS A 101 0.60 -19.27 -1.25
N ILE A 102 0.55 -18.03 -0.75
CA ILE A 102 -0.58 -17.49 0.02
C ILE A 102 -1.85 -17.45 -0.84
N LEU A 103 -1.67 -17.17 -2.13
CA LEU A 103 -2.74 -17.07 -3.13
C LEU A 103 -2.97 -18.37 -3.91
N GLY A 104 -2.57 -19.52 -3.36
CA GLY A 104 -2.80 -20.83 -3.99
C GLY A 104 -2.08 -21.03 -5.31
N GLY A 105 -0.95 -20.36 -5.52
CA GLY A 105 -0.15 -20.39 -6.76
C GLY A 105 -0.52 -19.31 -7.77
N GLN A 106 -1.51 -18.46 -7.50
CA GLN A 106 -1.80 -17.31 -8.35
C GLN A 106 -0.59 -16.37 -8.44
N ASN A 107 -0.21 -15.96 -9.66
CA ASN A 107 0.73 -14.86 -9.87
C ASN A 107 0.00 -13.53 -9.59
N PRO A 108 0.44 -12.73 -8.59
CA PRO A 108 -0.24 -11.49 -8.21
C PRO A 108 0.10 -10.29 -9.10
N TYR A 109 1.19 -10.34 -9.88
CA TYR A 109 1.79 -9.15 -10.49
C TYR A 109 0.91 -8.52 -11.57
N GLN A 110 0.06 -9.29 -12.24
CA GLN A 110 -0.93 -8.73 -13.17
C GLN A 110 -1.91 -7.82 -12.43
N GLN A 111 -2.51 -8.30 -11.33
CA GLN A 111 -3.47 -7.53 -10.55
C GLN A 111 -2.81 -6.34 -9.84
N LEU A 112 -1.57 -6.51 -9.37
CA LEU A 112 -0.81 -5.42 -8.76
C LEU A 112 -0.48 -4.32 -9.78
N ALA A 113 -0.05 -4.68 -11.00
CA ALA A 113 0.19 -3.72 -12.08
C ALA A 113 -1.10 -2.99 -12.46
N ASP A 114 -2.20 -3.72 -12.66
CA ASP A 114 -3.50 -3.16 -13.05
C ASP A 114 -4.06 -2.19 -12.00
N GLY A 115 -3.81 -2.46 -10.71
CA GLY A 115 -4.16 -1.57 -9.62
C GLY A 115 -3.26 -0.35 -9.56
N ALA A 116 -1.94 -0.53 -9.67
CA ALA A 116 -0.97 0.55 -9.60
C ALA A 116 -1.15 1.58 -10.73
N GLU A 117 -1.41 1.15 -11.97
CA GLU A 117 -1.60 2.05 -13.12
C GLU A 117 -2.80 2.99 -12.99
N LYS A 118 -3.76 2.67 -12.10
CA LYS A 118 -5.00 3.43 -11.91
C LYS A 118 -5.00 4.28 -10.65
N VAL A 119 -3.90 4.30 -9.89
CA VAL A 119 -3.79 5.16 -8.71
C VAL A 119 -3.76 6.62 -9.14
N ASP A 120 -4.68 7.42 -8.62
CA ASP A 120 -4.71 8.87 -8.81
C ASP A 120 -4.05 9.57 -7.61
N MET A 121 -2.90 10.20 -7.87
CA MET A 121 -2.14 10.98 -6.88
C MET A 121 -2.31 12.49 -7.07
N SER A 122 -3.29 12.95 -7.87
CA SER A 122 -3.49 14.39 -8.15
C SER A 122 -3.95 15.21 -6.94
N LYS A 123 -4.35 14.55 -5.85
CA LYS A 123 -4.87 15.16 -4.62
C LYS A 123 -3.97 14.98 -3.41
N ILE A 124 -2.76 14.43 -3.60
CA ILE A 124 -1.84 14.27 -2.47
C ILE A 124 -1.44 15.63 -1.91
N SER A 125 -1.24 15.68 -0.60
CA SER A 125 -0.86 16.89 0.11
C SER A 125 -0.08 16.58 1.38
N ASP A 126 0.59 17.60 1.92
CA ASP A 126 1.27 17.52 3.21
C ASP A 126 0.30 17.26 4.38
N TYR A 127 -1.01 17.34 4.14
CA TYR A 127 -2.07 17.11 5.12
C TYR A 127 -2.59 15.67 5.16
N ASP A 128 -2.22 14.83 4.19
CA ASP A 128 -2.86 13.52 3.96
C ASP A 128 -2.80 12.62 5.19
N GLN A 129 -1.66 12.55 5.88
CA GLN A 129 -1.53 11.73 7.08
C GLN A 129 -2.51 12.19 8.16
N GLY A 130 -2.56 13.50 8.44
CA GLY A 130 -3.45 14.04 9.46
C GLY A 130 -4.92 13.88 9.10
N CYS A 131 -5.28 14.06 7.83
CA CYS A 131 -6.63 13.83 7.33
C CYS A 131 -7.03 12.34 7.45
N ASN A 132 -6.16 11.42 7.06
CA ASN A 132 -6.42 9.98 7.13
C ASN A 132 -6.64 9.51 8.57
N GLU A 133 -5.77 9.92 9.50
CA GLU A 133 -5.90 9.58 10.92
C GLU A 133 -7.20 10.14 11.53
N SER A 134 -7.53 11.41 11.23
CA SER A 134 -8.78 12.04 11.69
C SER A 134 -10.01 11.35 11.11
N PHE A 135 -9.96 10.96 9.84
CA PHE A 135 -11.06 10.24 9.18
C PHE A 135 -11.27 8.86 9.80
N GLN A 136 -10.20 8.10 10.01
CA GLN A 136 -10.26 6.77 10.65
C GLN A 136 -10.82 6.85 12.07
N ALA A 137 -10.39 7.85 12.86
CA ALA A 137 -10.89 8.06 14.21
C ALA A 137 -12.39 8.40 14.23
N ALA A 138 -12.85 9.31 13.38
CA ALA A 138 -14.26 9.70 13.32
C ALA A 138 -15.15 8.56 12.80
N MET A 139 -14.71 7.85 11.75
CA MET A 139 -15.47 6.75 11.18
C MET A 139 -15.54 5.52 12.09
N LYS A 140 -14.54 5.32 12.97
CA LYS A 140 -14.62 4.28 14.00
C LYS A 140 -15.88 4.42 14.87
N ASP A 141 -16.22 5.63 15.29
CA ASP A 141 -17.42 5.86 16.11
C ASP A 141 -18.72 5.56 15.36
N TYR A 142 -18.75 5.81 14.03
CA TYR A 142 -19.86 5.38 13.18
C TYR A 142 -19.95 3.85 13.09
N PHE A 143 -18.84 3.16 12.82
CA PHE A 143 -18.82 1.69 12.74
C PHE A 143 -19.13 1.00 14.07
N GLU A 144 -18.83 1.65 15.20
CA GLU A 144 -19.20 1.19 16.55
C GLU A 144 -20.63 1.61 16.96
N GLY A 145 -21.36 2.33 16.09
CA GLY A 145 -22.76 2.72 16.31
C GLY A 145 -22.97 3.82 17.35
N LYS A 146 -21.92 4.60 17.68
CA LYS A 146 -22.00 5.70 18.65
C LYS A 146 -22.57 6.98 18.04
N VAL A 147 -22.35 7.18 16.75
CA VAL A 147 -22.84 8.32 15.98
C VAL A 147 -23.36 7.83 14.62
N ASP A 148 -24.23 8.60 13.97
CA ASP A 148 -24.60 8.36 12.58
C ASP A 148 -23.49 8.82 11.61
N TYR A 149 -23.67 8.50 10.33
CA TYR A 149 -22.70 8.82 9.28
C TYR A 149 -22.47 10.33 9.15
N ASP A 150 -23.54 11.12 9.12
CA ASP A 150 -23.46 12.58 8.96
C ASP A 150 -22.70 13.22 10.12
N LYS A 151 -22.94 12.74 11.34
CA LYS A 151 -22.22 13.19 12.52
C LYS A 151 -20.75 12.77 12.51
N ALA A 152 -20.42 11.57 12.03
CA ALA A 152 -19.02 11.15 11.85
C ALA A 152 -18.29 12.02 10.82
N VAL A 153 -18.93 12.33 9.69
CA VAL A 153 -18.36 13.25 8.68
C VAL A 153 -18.14 14.64 9.27
N ALA A 154 -19.12 15.18 10.00
CA ALA A 154 -18.99 16.47 10.67
C ALA A 154 -17.84 16.47 11.71
N ASN A 155 -17.72 15.40 12.50
CA ASN A 155 -16.63 15.25 13.47
C ASN A 155 -15.25 15.19 12.78
N PHE A 156 -15.14 14.49 11.65
CA PHE A 156 -13.94 14.49 10.82
C PHE A 156 -13.57 15.90 10.34
N GLN A 157 -14.54 16.62 9.78
CA GLN A 157 -14.35 18.00 9.32
C GLN A 157 -13.91 18.93 10.45
N THR A 158 -14.53 18.83 11.63
CA THR A 158 -14.09 19.56 12.82
C THR A 158 -12.65 19.23 13.18
N ALA A 159 -12.29 17.94 13.27
CA ALA A 159 -10.93 17.52 13.63
C ALA A 159 -9.88 18.02 12.63
N VAL A 160 -10.18 17.99 11.32
CA VAL A 160 -9.28 18.55 10.29
C VAL A 160 -9.13 20.06 10.45
N LYS A 161 -10.23 20.80 10.69
CA LYS A 161 -10.18 22.26 10.85
C LYS A 161 -9.42 22.67 12.11
N GLU A 162 -9.54 21.90 13.20
CA GLU A 162 -8.80 22.15 14.44
C GLU A 162 -7.29 21.88 14.25
N LYS A 163 -6.93 20.84 13.50
CA LYS A 163 -5.53 20.47 13.21
C LYS A 163 -4.88 21.43 12.21
N TYR A 164 -5.63 21.86 11.21
CA TYR A 164 -5.18 22.70 10.09
C TYR A 164 -6.15 23.86 9.85
N PRO A 165 -6.10 24.92 10.69
CA PRO A 165 -7.04 26.05 10.63
C PRO A 165 -7.03 26.81 9.30
N GLU A 166 -5.95 26.72 8.53
CA GLU A 166 -5.78 27.36 7.23
C GLU A 166 -6.55 26.68 6.10
N LEU A 167 -6.95 25.41 6.26
CA LEU A 167 -7.69 24.66 5.24
C LEU A 167 -9.13 25.15 5.10
N SER A 168 -9.67 25.12 3.88
CA SER A 168 -11.08 25.43 3.57
C SER A 168 -11.71 24.27 2.78
N PHE A 169 -12.95 23.93 3.12
CA PHE A 169 -13.73 22.85 2.53
C PHE A 169 -15.23 23.05 2.81
#